data_AF-A0A813ESS7-F1
#
_entry.id   AF-A0A813ESS7-F1
#
_cell.length_a   1.000
_cell.length_b   1.000
_cell.length_c   1.000
_cell.angle_alpha   90.00
_cell.angle_beta   90.00
_cell.angle_gamma   90.00
#
_symmetry.space_group_name_H-M   'P 1'
#
loop_
_entity.id
_entity.type
_entity.pdbx_description
1 polymer ?
#
loop_
_entity_poly.entity_id
_entity_poly.type
_entity_poly.pdbx_seq_one_letter_code
_entity_poly.pdbx_strand_id
1 'polypeptide(L)'
;EHAEDFIKDYHGHQFVDSLGETFRAVTCFAPYAKVPRRKAQKDPRDGTIADDATYKEFLDLLANPAQFEAPPNPREKVSGVTETPLMLYMKSRAEERWKRWEKREK
;
A
#
# COMPACT_ATOMS: atom_id res chain seq x y z
N GLU A 1 32.06 25.26 10.05
CA GLU A 1 33.16 24.32 10.33
C GLU A 1 32.71 22.87 10.17
N HIS A 2 31.95 22.26 11.09
CA HIS A 2 31.62 20.82 10.99
C HIS A 2 30.93 20.34 9.70
N ALA A 3 30.12 21.18 9.04
CA ALA A 3 29.46 20.81 7.79
C ALA A 3 30.43 20.72 6.60
N GLU A 4 31.49 21.52 6.58
CA GLU A 4 32.46 21.56 5.49
C GLU A 4 33.38 20.35 5.55
N ASP A 5 33.84 20.00 6.76
CA ASP A 5 34.61 18.78 7.02
C ASP A 5 33.82 17.53 6.59
N PHE A 6 32.53 17.47 6.95
CA PHE A 6 31.64 16.37 6.53
C PHE A 6 31.49 16.30 5.01
N ILE A 7 31.27 17.43 4.33
CA ILE A 7 31.14 17.44 2.88
C ILE A 7 32.43 16.93 2.23
N LYS A 8 33.58 17.39 2.69
CA LYS A 8 34.89 16.98 2.16
C LYS A 8 35.14 15.47 2.32
N ASP A 9 34.80 14.93 3.48
CA ASP A 9 35.10 13.52 3.80
C ASP A 9 34.11 12.54 3.17
N TYR A 10 32.85 12.96 2.99
CA TYR A 10 31.77 12.06 2.59
C TYR A 10 31.33 12.20 1.13
N HIS A 11 31.72 13.28 0.45
CA HIS A 11 31.40 13.44 -0.97
C HIS A 11 32.07 12.33 -1.80
N GLY A 12 31.27 11.63 -2.61
CA GLY A 12 31.74 10.54 -3.45
C GLY A 12 31.81 9.17 -2.76
N HIS A 13 31.48 9.08 -1.47
CA HIS A 13 31.44 7.80 -0.75
C HIS A 13 30.46 6.82 -1.42
N GLN A 14 30.89 5.57 -1.60
CA GLN A 14 30.12 4.54 -2.29
C GLN A 14 29.27 3.72 -1.29
N PHE A 15 28.00 3.54 -1.60
CA PHE A 15 27.06 2.70 -0.88
C PHE A 15 26.63 1.55 -1.78
N VAL A 16 26.38 0.40 -1.17
CA VAL A 16 25.90 -0.79 -1.87
C VAL A 16 24.55 -1.17 -1.27
N ASP A 17 23.54 -1.35 -2.12
CA ASP A 17 22.23 -1.83 -1.68
C ASP A 17 22.26 -3.35 -1.43
N SER A 18 21.24 -3.86 -0.75
CA SER A 18 20.93 -5.28 -0.57
C SER A 18 20.90 -6.07 -1.88
N LEU A 19 20.59 -5.42 -3.01
CA LEU A 19 20.61 -5.99 -4.36
C LEU A 19 21.99 -5.96 -5.03
N GLY A 20 23.01 -5.39 -4.38
CA GLY A 20 24.39 -5.28 -4.88
C GLY A 20 24.64 -4.07 -5.79
N GLU A 21 23.64 -3.22 -6.02
CA GLU A 21 23.80 -1.99 -6.80
C GLU A 21 24.63 -0.95 -6.04
N THR A 22 25.51 -0.23 -6.77
CA THR A 22 26.39 0.76 -6.14
C THR A 22 25.98 2.19 -6.45
N PHE A 23 25.90 3.04 -5.43
CA PHE A 23 25.56 4.46 -5.53
C PHE A 23 26.65 5.32 -4.89
N ARG A 24 26.92 6.51 -5.45
CA ARG A 24 27.86 7.48 -4.86
C ARG A 24 27.10 8.61 -4.19
N ALA A 25 27.49 8.94 -2.96
CA ALA A 25 26.91 10.06 -2.23
C ALA A 25 27.34 11.41 -2.81
N VAL A 26 26.38 12.33 -2.89
CA VAL A 26 26.62 13.74 -3.19
C VAL A 26 26.25 14.55 -1.97
N THR A 27 27.23 15.26 -1.41
CA THR A 27 27.04 16.11 -0.22
C THR A 27 27.19 17.57 -0.64
N CYS A 28 26.18 18.35 -0.36
CA CYS A 28 26.16 19.78 -0.59
C CYS A 28 25.21 20.45 0.41
N PHE A 29 25.30 21.77 0.50
CA PHE A 29 24.29 22.52 1.24
C PHE A 29 22.94 22.38 0.56
N ALA A 30 21.90 22.17 1.36
CA ALA A 30 20.54 22.12 0.86
C ALA A 30 20.19 23.44 0.15
N PRO A 31 19.54 23.41 -1.04
CA PRO A 31 19.09 24.63 -1.73
C PRO A 31 18.17 25.49 -0.85
N TYR A 32 17.46 24.84 0.07
CA TYR A 32 16.62 25.49 1.08
C TYR A 32 17.11 25.10 2.48
N ALA A 33 17.81 26.01 3.15
CA ALA A 33 18.45 25.75 4.45
C ALA A 33 17.52 25.92 5.67
N LYS A 34 16.23 26.22 5.47
CA LYS A 34 15.30 26.39 6.60
C LYS A 34 14.90 25.02 7.14
N VAL A 35 15.17 24.81 8.42
CA VAL A 35 14.74 23.63 9.16
C VAL A 35 13.24 23.75 9.46
N PRO A 36 12.45 22.67 9.29
CA PRO A 36 11.06 22.66 9.75
C PRO A 36 10.97 23.10 11.21
N ARG A 37 10.10 24.07 11.49
CA ARG A 37 9.90 24.53 12.87
C ARG A 37 9.37 23.36 13.68
N ARG A 38 9.90 23.19 14.90
CA ARG A 38 9.31 22.25 15.87
C ARG A 38 7.84 22.62 16.04
N LYS A 39 6.93 21.66 15.85
CA LYS A 39 5.52 21.85 16.11
C LYS A 39 5.39 22.21 17.59
N ALA A 40 4.78 23.36 17.89
CA ALA A 40 4.61 23.83 19.27
C ALA A 40 3.69 22.89 20.07
N GLN A 41 2.76 22.23 19.38
CA GLN A 41 1.84 21.29 19.97
C GLN A 41 2.32 19.86 19.71
N LYS A 42 2.67 19.16 20.80
CA LYS A 42 2.84 17.72 20.80
C LYS A 42 1.48 17.08 20.50
N ASP A 43 1.47 16.01 19.71
CA ASP A 43 0.23 15.28 19.42
C ASP A 43 -0.37 14.79 20.75
N PRO A 44 -1.64 15.11 21.08
CA PRO A 44 -2.28 14.64 22.31
C PRO A 44 -2.40 13.12 22.39
N ARG A 45 -2.27 12.40 21.27
CA ARG A 45 -2.25 10.95 21.19
C ARG A 45 -0.84 10.37 21.12
N ASP A 46 0.20 11.20 21.23
CA ASP A 46 1.58 10.71 21.26
C ASP A 46 1.81 9.86 22.52
N GLY A 47 2.31 8.64 22.34
CA GLY A 47 2.55 7.69 23.43
C GLY A 47 1.32 6.96 23.97
N THR A 48 0.11 7.18 23.43
CA THR A 48 -1.11 6.48 23.89
C THR A 48 -1.34 5.14 23.17
N ILE A 49 -0.42 4.70 22.31
CA ILE A 49 -0.56 3.42 21.58
C ILE A 49 -0.69 2.23 22.54
N ALA A 50 0.01 2.26 23.68
CA ALA A 50 -0.03 1.21 24.68
C ALA A 50 -1.41 1.09 25.36
N ASP A 51 -2.20 2.15 25.36
CA ASP A 51 -3.53 2.19 25.97
C ASP A 51 -4.63 1.72 25.00
N ASP A 52 -4.37 1.76 23.69
CA ASP A 52 -5.31 1.41 22.63
C ASP A 52 -5.77 -0.05 22.75
N ALA A 53 -7.09 -0.26 22.73
CA ALA A 53 -7.69 -1.58 22.81
C ALA A 53 -7.27 -2.46 21.62
N THR A 54 -7.19 -1.87 20.42
CA THR A 54 -6.79 -2.60 19.20
C THR A 54 -5.34 -3.08 19.25
N TYR A 55 -4.46 -2.28 19.88
CA TYR A 55 -3.06 -2.65 20.07
C TYR A 55 -2.91 -3.78 21.09
N LYS A 56 -3.69 -3.77 22.17
CA LYS A 56 -3.72 -4.85 23.17
C LYS A 56 -4.20 -6.17 22.55
N GLU A 57 -5.30 -6.13 21.81
CA GLU A 57 -5.80 -7.30 21.07
C GLU A 57 -4.75 -7.85 20.11
N PHE A 58 -4.01 -6.99 19.41
CA PHE A 58 -2.91 -7.41 18.55
C PHE A 58 -1.77 -8.10 19.33
N LEU A 59 -1.39 -7.57 20.50
CA LEU A 59 -0.38 -8.22 21.34
C LEU A 59 -0.84 -9.59 21.84
N ASP A 60 -2.12 -9.72 22.22
CA ASP A 60 -2.71 -10.98 22.63
C ASP A 60 -2.73 -12.00 21.48
N LEU A 61 -3.04 -11.56 20.25
CA LEU A 61 -2.96 -12.37 19.04
C LEU A 61 -1.52 -12.79 18.69
N LEU A 62 -0.53 -11.94 18.97
CA LEU A 62 0.88 -12.25 18.75
C LEU A 62 1.39 -13.29 19.76
N ALA A 63 0.95 -13.17 21.02
CA ALA A 63 1.31 -14.08 22.10
C ALA A 63 0.61 -15.45 21.97
N ASN A 64 -0.65 -15.43 21.53
CA ASN A 64 -1.45 -16.61 21.26
C ASN A 64 -1.85 -16.59 19.78
N PRO A 65 -0.99 -17.10 18.88
CA PRO A 65 -1.33 -17.17 17.46
C PRO A 65 -2.55 -18.07 17.30
N ALA A 66 -3.73 -17.46 17.23
CA ALA A 66 -4.94 -18.13 16.80
C ALA A 66 -4.66 -18.68 15.40
N GLN A 67 -5.20 -19.85 15.08
CA GLN A 67 -5.18 -20.37 13.72
C GLN A 67 -5.88 -19.35 12.82
N PHE A 68 -5.10 -18.52 12.16
CA PHE A 68 -5.59 -17.59 11.15
C PHE A 68 -6.03 -18.43 9.96
N GLU A 69 -7.33 -18.70 9.88
CA GLU A 69 -7.92 -19.21 8.64
C GLU A 69 -7.89 -18.06 7.63
N ALA A 70 -6.92 -18.15 6.71
CA ALA A 70 -6.85 -17.22 5.61
C ALA A 70 -8.20 -17.21 4.87
N PRO A 71 -8.79 -16.03 4.58
CA PRO A 71 -9.97 -15.96 3.75
C PRO A 71 -9.75 -16.76 2.46
N PRO A 72 -10.78 -17.45 1.93
CA PRO A 72 -10.66 -18.21 0.69
C PRO A 72 -9.97 -17.34 -0.35
N ASN A 73 -8.85 -17.86 -0.88
CA ASN A 73 -8.01 -17.10 -1.79
C ASN A 73 -8.89 -16.63 -2.96
N PRO A 74 -9.00 -15.32 -3.27
CA PRO A 74 -9.89 -14.86 -4.34
C PRO A 74 -9.50 -15.38 -5.74
N ARG A 75 -8.36 -16.06 -5.86
CA ARG A 75 -7.94 -16.81 -7.05
C ARG A 75 -8.54 -18.22 -7.14
N GLU A 76 -9.06 -18.77 -6.05
CA GLU A 76 -9.76 -20.04 -6.06
C GLU A 76 -11.16 -19.81 -6.63
N LYS A 77 -11.39 -20.37 -7.82
CA LYS A 77 -12.69 -20.34 -8.47
C LYS A 77 -13.64 -21.18 -7.62
N VAL A 78 -14.55 -20.53 -6.89
CA VAL A 78 -15.71 -21.20 -6.30
C VAL A 78 -16.50 -21.86 -7.42
N SER A 79 -16.39 -23.19 -7.52
CA SER A 79 -17.10 -24.00 -8.50
C SER A 79 -18.58 -24.09 -8.11
N GLY A 80 -19.34 -23.10 -8.56
CA GLY A 80 -20.76 -22.96 -8.21
C GLY A 80 -21.31 -21.62 -8.66
N VAL A 81 -21.43 -21.45 -9.97
CA VAL A 81 -22.31 -20.53 -10.71
C VAL A 81 -22.85 -19.33 -9.90
N THR A 82 -22.15 -18.19 -9.97
CA THR A 82 -22.72 -16.89 -9.57
C THR A 82 -23.33 -16.24 -10.81
N GLU A 83 -24.58 -16.61 -11.16
CA GLU A 83 -25.37 -15.78 -12.09
C GLU A 83 -25.72 -14.47 -11.37
N THR A 84 -24.82 -13.50 -11.48
CA THR A 84 -25.06 -12.18 -10.91
C THR A 84 -26.19 -11.47 -11.67
N PRO A 85 -26.94 -10.57 -11.01
CA PRO A 85 -27.96 -9.76 -11.67
C PRO A 85 -27.44 -9.02 -12.92
N LEU A 86 -26.16 -8.62 -12.92
CA LEU A 86 -25.51 -8.01 -14.07
C LEU A 86 -25.35 -8.99 -15.24
N MET A 87 -24.94 -10.23 -14.98
CA MET A 87 -24.81 -11.27 -16.00
C MET A 87 -26.17 -11.61 -16.63
N LEU A 88 -27.23 -11.67 -15.81
CA LEU A 88 -28.61 -11.85 -16.28
C LEU A 88 -29.05 -10.69 -17.19
N TYR A 89 -28.76 -9.45 -16.80
CA TYR A 89 -29.06 -8.26 -17.60
C TYR A 89 -28.28 -8.23 -18.91
N MET A 90 -27.02 -8.67 -18.93
CA MET A 90 -26.21 -8.73 -20.15
C MET A 90 -26.75 -9.76 -21.14
N LYS A 91 -27.20 -10.93 -20.65
CA LYS A 91 -27.86 -11.96 -21.48
C LYS A 91 -29.16 -11.44 -22.10
N SER A 92 -30.05 -10.82 -21.32
CA SER A 92 -31.31 -10.27 -21.84
C SER A 92 -31.09 -9.17 -22.88
N ARG A 93 -30.13 -8.26 -22.63
CA ARG A 93 -29.72 -7.23 -23.60
C ARG A 93 -29.16 -7.81 -24.90
N ALA A 94 -28.49 -8.97 -24.86
CA ALA A 94 -27.97 -9.63 -26.04
C ALA A 94 -29.10 -10.25 -26.88
N GLU A 95 -30.06 -10.91 -26.23
CA GLU A 95 -31.24 -11.48 -26.89
C GLU A 95 -32.12 -10.42 -27.55
N GLU A 96 -32.32 -9.27 -26.91
CA GLU A 96 -33.07 -8.16 -27.50
C GLU A 96 -32.42 -7.63 -28.79
N ARG A 97 -31.08 -7.54 -28.80
CA ARG A 97 -30.32 -7.12 -29.99
C ARG A 97 -30.48 -8.14 -31.12
N TRP A 98 -30.40 -9.43 -30.78
CA TRP A 98 -30.60 -10.52 -31.74
C TRP A 98 -31.99 -10.47 -32.37
N LYS A 99 -33.04 -10.39 -31.53
CA LYS A 99 -34.44 -10.27 -31.99
C LYS A 99 -34.65 -9.03 -32.87
N ARG A 100 -34.03 -7.90 -32.53
CA ARG A 100 -34.08 -6.69 -33.36
C ARG A 100 -33.37 -6.87 -34.70
N TRP A 101 -32.27 -7.60 -34.74
CA TRP A 101 -31.55 -7.90 -35.97
C TRP A 101 -32.36 -8.82 -36.88
N GLU A 102 -32.91 -9.91 -36.35
CA GLU A 102 -33.78 -10.85 -37.09
C GLU A 102 -35.03 -10.16 -37.67
N LYS A 103 -35.64 -9.25 -36.90
CA LYS A 103 -36.78 -8.45 -37.39
C LYS A 103 -36.41 -7.47 -38.52
N ARG A 104 -35.15 -7.09 -38.65
CA ARG A 104 -34.67 -6.21 -39.75
C ARG A 104 -34.30 -6.99 -41.01
N GLU A 105 -33.98 -8.26 -40.85
CA GLU A 105 -33.58 -9.15 -41.95
C GLU A 105 -34.78 -9.80 -42.64
N LYS A 106 -35.94 -9.83 -41.95
CA LYS A 106 -37.24 -10.29 -42.45
C LYS A 106 -38.10 -9.12 -42.94
#